data_AF-A0A3A0D4X1-F1
#
_entry.id   AF-A0A3A0D4X1-F1
#
_cell.length_a   1.000
_cell.length_b   1.000
_cell.length_c   1.000
_cell.angle_alpha   90.00
_cell.angle_beta   90.00
_cell.angle_gamma   90.00
#
_symmetry.space_group_name_H-M   'P 1'
#
loop_
_entity.id
_entity.type
_entity.pdbx_description
1 polymer ?
#
loop_
_entity_poly.entity_id
_entity_poly.type
_entity_poly.pdbx_seq_one_letter_code
_entity_poly.pdbx_strand_id
1 'polypeptide(L)'
;MATASSFVSRECPDVTIKIAATRSEREAAFRLAYQSYLRAGLCSPCAATLRCTPYQLLPSTDIVIAQLRGEVISTLSLVRDGELGLPMETIYHGEVASRRAAGKRLAEVSCLA
;
A
#
# COMPACT_ATOMS: atom_id res chain seq x y z
N MET A 1 10.93 -26.55 18.90
CA MET A 1 10.18 -25.43 19.51
C MET A 1 10.96 -24.16 19.19
N ALA A 2 10.62 -23.45 18.10
CA ALA A 2 11.37 -22.28 17.66
C ALA A 2 10.96 -21.07 18.53
N THR A 3 11.91 -20.52 19.26
CA THR A 3 11.76 -19.30 20.06
C THR A 3 11.38 -18.14 19.15
N ALA A 4 10.21 -17.54 19.39
CA ALA A 4 9.80 -16.29 18.77
C ALA A 4 10.88 -15.24 19.06
N SER A 5 11.58 -14.79 18.01
CA SER A 5 12.48 -13.66 18.09
C SER A 5 11.68 -12.45 18.59
N SER A 6 12.06 -11.90 19.73
CA SER A 6 11.44 -10.71 20.29
C SER A 6 11.61 -9.56 19.30
N PHE A 7 10.51 -9.09 18.73
CA PHE A 7 10.50 -7.83 17.98
C PHE A 7 10.90 -6.71 18.94
N VAL A 8 12.13 -6.22 18.82
CA VAL A 8 12.55 -5.00 19.51
C VAL A 8 11.90 -3.84 18.76
N SER A 9 10.81 -3.30 19.30
CA SER A 9 10.23 -2.05 18.82
C SER A 9 11.25 -0.92 19.05
N ARG A 10 11.88 -0.44 17.99
CA ARG A 10 12.60 0.83 18.04
C ARG A 10 11.58 1.94 17.97
N GLU A 11 11.35 2.62 19.10
CA GLU A 11 10.60 3.86 19.08
C GLU A 11 11.37 4.91 18.27
N CYS A 12 10.74 5.43 17.23
CA CYS A 12 11.22 6.58 16.48
C CYS A 12 10.24 7.73 16.75
N PRO A 13 10.44 8.53 17.81
CA PRO A 13 9.43 9.47 18.30
C PRO A 13 9.06 10.55 17.27
N ASP A 14 9.94 10.83 16.31
CA ASP A 14 9.68 11.79 15.23
C ASP A 14 8.87 11.19 14.06
N VAL A 15 8.61 9.88 14.07
CA VAL A 15 7.84 9.19 13.04
C VAL A 15 6.41 8.95 13.50
N THR A 16 5.46 9.44 12.71
CA THR A 16 4.03 9.21 12.92
C THR A 16 3.49 8.34 11.78
N ILE A 17 2.64 7.37 12.11
CA ILE A 17 1.97 6.51 11.13
C ILE A 17 0.49 6.83 11.16
N LYS A 18 -0.10 7.09 10.00
CA LYS A 18 -1.52 7.45 9.87
C LYS A 18 -2.08 7.05 8.51
N ILE A 19 -3.40 7.09 8.39
CA ILE A 19 -4.08 7.10 7.10
C ILE A 19 -3.93 8.50 6.48
N ALA A 20 -3.54 8.57 5.21
CA ALA A 20 -3.48 9.82 4.46
C ALA A 20 -4.89 10.41 4.35
N ALA A 21 -5.06 11.63 4.86
CA ALA A 21 -6.35 12.32 4.93
C ALA A 21 -6.47 13.39 3.84
N THR A 22 -5.35 14.02 3.47
CA THR A 22 -5.33 15.15 2.53
C THR A 22 -4.89 14.72 1.13
N ARG A 23 -5.21 15.55 0.13
CA ARG A 23 -4.72 15.37 -1.24
C ARG A 23 -3.19 15.38 -1.30
N SER A 24 -2.54 16.32 -0.61
CA SER A 24 -1.08 16.43 -0.60
C SER A 24 -0.38 15.20 0.00
N GLU A 25 -0.94 14.63 1.08
CA GLU A 25 -0.45 13.37 1.66
C GLU A 25 -0.56 12.20 0.67
N ARG A 26 -1.70 12.07 -0.05
CA ARG A 26 -1.88 11.03 -1.07
C ARG A 26 -0.95 11.22 -2.26
N GLU A 27 -0.78 12.45 -2.75
CA GLU A 27 0.16 12.74 -3.83
C GLU A 27 1.61 12.42 -3.42
N ALA A 28 2.00 12.72 -2.18
CA ALA A 28 3.32 12.36 -1.67
C ALA A 28 3.52 10.83 -1.62
N ALA A 29 2.53 10.08 -1.15
CA ALA A 29 2.53 8.62 -1.19
C ALA A 29 2.67 8.07 -2.63
N PHE A 30 1.85 8.55 -3.57
CA PHE A 30 1.89 8.10 -4.96
C PHE A 30 3.20 8.46 -5.67
N ARG A 31 3.81 9.59 -5.30
CA ARG A 31 5.13 9.98 -5.78
C ARG A 31 6.22 9.06 -5.22
N LEU A 32 6.16 8.73 -3.92
CA LEU A 32 7.10 7.80 -3.30
C LEU A 32 7.04 6.41 -3.96
N ALA A 33 5.84 5.88 -4.16
CA ALA A 33 5.62 4.63 -4.89
C ALA A 33 6.16 4.69 -6.32
N TYR A 34 5.90 5.78 -7.06
CA TYR A 34 6.46 5.97 -8.40
C TYR A 34 8.00 5.93 -8.40
N GLN A 35 8.63 6.69 -7.50
CA GLN A 35 10.09 6.73 -7.40
C GLN A 35 10.68 5.37 -7.04
N SER A 36 10.05 4.63 -6.12
CA SER A 36 10.46 3.27 -5.77
C SER A 36 10.39 2.32 -6.98
N TYR A 37 9.28 2.34 -7.71
CA TYR A 37 9.10 1.49 -8.89
C TYR A 37 10.06 1.86 -10.02
N LEU A 38 10.30 3.15 -10.25
CA LEU A 38 11.23 3.63 -11.26
C LEU A 38 12.67 3.20 -10.94
N ARG A 39 13.11 3.37 -9.69
CA ARG A 39 14.44 2.91 -9.24
C ARG A 39 14.61 1.39 -9.37
N ALA A 40 13.53 0.63 -9.15
CA ALA A 40 13.53 -0.82 -9.29
C ALA A 40 13.41 -1.31 -10.75
N GLY A 41 13.24 -0.41 -11.73
CA GLY A 41 13.04 -0.78 -13.14
C GLY A 41 11.66 -1.40 -13.42
N LEU A 42 10.69 -1.21 -12.52
CA LEU A 42 9.33 -1.78 -12.61
C LEU A 42 8.34 -0.91 -13.41
N CYS A 43 8.74 0.30 -13.78
CA CYS A 43 7.96 1.16 -14.66
C CYS A 43 8.87 2.12 -15.46
N SER A 44 8.35 2.62 -16.59
CA SER A 44 8.99 3.69 -17.37
C SER A 44 8.63 5.08 -16.84
N PRO A 45 9.46 6.11 -17.11
CA PRO A 45 9.13 7.49 -16.76
C PRO A 45 7.79 7.95 -17.36
N CYS A 46 7.02 8.72 -16.60
CA CYS A 46 5.78 9.34 -17.08
C CYS A 46 5.67 10.81 -16.63
N ALA A 47 4.96 11.63 -17.41
CA ALA A 47 4.82 13.06 -17.17
C ALA A 47 4.17 13.39 -15.81
N ALA A 48 3.25 12.55 -15.34
CA ALA A 48 2.55 12.77 -14.07
C ALA A 48 3.47 12.56 -12.85
N THR A 49 4.56 11.78 -12.98
CA THR A 49 5.48 11.44 -11.88
C THR A 49 4.79 10.84 -10.63
N LEU A 50 3.62 10.23 -10.82
CA LEU A 50 2.81 9.61 -9.78
C LEU A 50 2.44 8.19 -10.20
N ARG A 51 2.42 7.28 -9.23
CA ARG A 51 1.88 5.94 -9.40
C ARG A 51 0.60 5.85 -8.60
N CYS A 52 -0.51 6.02 -9.30
CA CYS A 52 -1.87 5.90 -8.77
C CYS A 52 -2.60 4.80 -9.56
N THR A 53 -3.20 3.84 -8.87
CA THR A 53 -4.03 2.79 -9.46
C THR A 53 -5.52 3.06 -9.19
N PRO A 54 -6.45 2.52 -10.01
CA PRO A 54 -7.89 2.65 -9.75
C PRO A 54 -8.28 2.17 -8.34
N TYR A 55 -7.63 1.12 -7.84
CA TYR A 55 -7.86 0.59 -6.49
C TYR A 55 -7.56 1.61 -5.39
N GLN A 56 -6.57 2.48 -5.57
CA GLN A 56 -6.21 3.53 -4.59
C GLN A 56 -7.21 4.69 -4.55
N LEU A 57 -8.14 4.74 -5.50
CA LEU A 57 -9.22 5.74 -5.56
C LEU A 57 -10.53 5.22 -4.95
N LEU A 58 -10.60 3.94 -4.59
CA LEU A 58 -11.77 3.37 -3.94
C LEU A 58 -11.92 3.90 -2.51
N PRO A 59 -13.15 4.17 -2.03
CA PRO A 59 -13.40 4.53 -0.64
C PRO A 59 -13.05 3.38 0.32
N SER A 60 -12.97 2.15 -0.19
CA SER A 60 -12.57 0.96 0.56
C SER A 60 -11.05 0.81 0.68
N THR A 61 -10.22 1.69 0.11
CA THR A 61 -8.76 1.58 0.18
C THR A 61 -8.18 2.59 1.16
N ASP A 62 -7.40 2.09 2.13
CA ASP A 62 -6.65 2.94 3.03
C ASP A 62 -5.23 3.15 2.48
N ILE A 63 -4.85 4.40 2.26
CA ILE A 63 -3.46 4.78 1.98
C ILE A 63 -2.81 5.10 3.32
N VAL A 64 -1.92 4.23 3.77
CA VAL A 64 -1.18 4.39 5.04
C VAL A 64 0.15 5.05 4.73
N ILE A 65 0.50 6.08 5.49
CA ILE A 65 1.75 6.83 5.37
C ILE A 65 2.51 6.83 6.70
N ALA A 66 3.82 6.82 6.61
CA ALA A 66 4.72 7.19 7.71
C ALA A 66 5.28 8.59 7.43
N GLN A 67 5.20 9.48 8.41
CA GLN A 67 5.68 10.85 8.32
C GLN A 67 6.81 11.10 9.32
N LEU A 68 7.93 11.63 8.84
CA LEU A 68 9.01 12.16 9.67
C LEU A 68 8.93 13.69 9.64
N ARG A 69 8.61 14.32 10.79
CA ARG A 69 8.51 15.79 10.90
C ARG A 69 7.61 16.42 9.81
N GLY A 70 6.53 15.73 9.46
CA GLY A 70 5.54 16.16 8.45
C GLY A 70 5.83 15.72 7.01
N GLU A 71 7.02 15.21 6.71
CA GLU A 71 7.37 14.67 5.40
C GLU A 71 7.00 13.19 5.30
N VAL A 72 6.30 12.79 4.23
CA VAL A 72 5.97 11.37 3.98
C VAL A 72 7.23 10.63 3.55
N ILE A 73 7.68 9.69 4.38
CA ILE A 73 8.90 8.89 4.16
C ILE A 73 8.62 7.44 3.79
N SER A 74 7.40 6.95 4.01
CA SER A 74 6.97 5.61 3.59
C SER A 74 5.48 5.59 3.31
N THR A 75 5.04 4.67 2.47
CA THR A 75 3.63 4.44 2.16
C THR A 75 3.33 2.96 1.95
N LEU A 76 2.08 2.57 2.19
CA LEU A 76 1.47 1.36 1.64
C LEU A 76 -0.02 1.60 1.35
N SER A 77 -0.62 0.77 0.50
CA SER A 77 -2.05 0.80 0.19
C SER A 77 -2.69 -0.51 0.64
N LEU A 78 -3.71 -0.42 1.50
CA LEU A 78 -4.52 -1.55 1.93
C LEU A 78 -5.82 -1.58 1.13
N VAL A 79 -5.86 -2.41 0.10
CA VAL A 79 -7.02 -2.59 -0.79
C VAL A 79 -7.90 -3.69 -0.21
N ARG A 80 -9.09 -3.34 0.27
CA ARG A 80 -10.09 -4.33 0.73
C ARG A 80 -10.81 -4.94 -0.47
N ASP A 81 -11.11 -6.23 -0.40
CA ASP A 81 -11.92 -6.92 -1.41
C ASP A 81 -13.31 -6.24 -1.53
N GLY A 82 -13.71 -5.91 -2.76
CA GLY A 82 -14.83 -5.00 -3.01
C GLY A 82 -15.18 -4.89 -4.50
N GLU A 83 -15.69 -3.72 -4.92
CA GLU A 83 -16.27 -3.51 -6.27
C GLU A 83 -15.31 -3.85 -7.42
N LEU A 84 -14.03 -3.53 -7.29
CA LEU A 84 -13.01 -3.86 -8.30
C LEU A 84 -12.28 -5.18 -8.02
N GLY A 85 -12.65 -5.92 -6.97
CA GLY A 85 -11.88 -7.05 -6.45
C GLY A 85 -10.51 -6.62 -5.92
N LEU A 86 -9.55 -7.55 -5.95
CA LEU A 86 -8.16 -7.32 -5.56
C LEU A 86 -7.24 -7.21 -6.78
N PRO A 87 -6.22 -6.32 -6.77
CA PRO A 87 -5.25 -6.22 -7.86
C PRO A 87 -4.63 -7.57 -8.26
N MET A 88 -4.32 -8.42 -7.28
CA MET A 88 -3.72 -9.74 -7.50
C MET A 88 -4.59 -10.70 -8.32
N GLU A 89 -5.91 -10.46 -8.45
CA GLU A 89 -6.80 -11.31 -9.24
C GLU A 89 -6.43 -11.33 -10.73
N THR A 90 -5.68 -10.34 -11.21
CA THR A 90 -5.11 -10.35 -12.58
C THR A 90 -4.23 -11.58 -12.84
N ILE A 91 -3.59 -12.13 -11.80
CA ILE A 91 -2.68 -13.28 -11.89
C ILE A 91 -3.21 -14.47 -11.08
N TYR A 92 -3.78 -14.24 -9.89
CA TYR A 92 -4.15 -15.25 -8.90
C TYR A 92 -5.68 -15.32 -8.64
N HIS A 93 -6.49 -15.14 -9.69
CA HIS A 93 -7.96 -15.16 -9.57
C HIS A 93 -8.49 -16.45 -8.92
N GLY A 94 -7.90 -17.60 -9.23
CA GLY A 94 -8.38 -18.90 -8.73
C GLY A 94 -8.20 -19.04 -7.21
N GLU A 95 -7.04 -18.63 -6.70
CA GLU A 95 -6.71 -18.64 -5.28
C GLU A 95 -7.62 -17.68 -4.50
N VAL A 96 -7.81 -16.46 -5.02
CA VAL A 96 -8.70 -15.47 -4.41
C VAL A 96 -10.14 -15.98 -4.40
N ALA A 97 -10.63 -16.51 -5.52
CA ALA A 97 -11.98 -17.07 -5.63
C ALA A 97 -12.20 -18.22 -4.63
N SER A 98 -11.22 -19.12 -4.47
CA SER A 98 -11.28 -20.21 -3.48
C SER A 98 -11.41 -19.69 -2.05
N ARG A 99 -10.60 -18.68 -1.68
CA ARG A 99 -10.66 -18.07 -0.33
C ARG A 99 -11.98 -17.33 -0.10
N ARG A 100 -12.49 -16.65 -1.12
CA ARG A 100 -13.78 -15.94 -1.09
C ARG A 100 -14.93 -16.93 -0.94
N ALA A 101 -14.93 -18.04 -1.67
CA ALA A 101 -15.92 -19.11 -1.54
C ALA A 101 -15.90 -19.76 -0.15
N ALA A 102 -14.73 -19.81 0.50
CA ALA A 102 -14.59 -20.24 1.90
C ALA A 102 -15.02 -19.18 2.94
N GLY A 103 -15.67 -18.09 2.51
CA GLY A 103 -16.20 -17.04 3.39
C GLY A 103 -15.14 -16.19 4.08
N LYS A 104 -13.91 -16.13 3.55
CA LYS A 104 -12.83 -15.33 4.14
C LYS A 104 -12.97 -13.86 3.73
N ARG A 105 -12.64 -12.96 4.66
CA ARG A 105 -12.46 -11.53 4.38
C ARG A 105 -11.05 -11.31 3.86
N LEU A 106 -10.94 -10.71 2.68
CA LEU A 106 -9.66 -10.55 1.99
C LEU A 106 -9.29 -9.07 1.86
N ALA A 107 -8.00 -8.81 1.87
CA ALA A 107 -7.40 -7.53 1.56
C ALA A 107 -6.00 -7.75 1.00
N GLU A 108 -5.55 -6.83 0.15
CA GLU A 108 -4.22 -6.81 -0.43
C GLU A 108 -3.44 -5.61 0.10
N VAL A 109 -2.21 -5.85 0.58
CA VAL A 109 -1.23 -4.80 0.81
C VAL A 109 -0.42 -4.62 -0.47
N SER A 110 -0.48 -3.42 -1.03
CA SER A 110 0.20 -3.06 -2.28
C SER A 110 0.94 -1.73 -2.14
N CYS A 111 1.74 -1.38 -3.15
CA CYS A 111 2.44 -0.09 -3.22
C CYS A 111 3.26 0.27 -1.96
N LEU A 112 3.90 -0.71 -1.34
CA LEU A 112 4.87 -0.47 -0.27
C LEU A 112 6.12 0.21 -0.84
N ALA A 113 6.48 1.38 -0.30
CA ALA A 113 7.63 2.16 -0.74
C ALA A 113 8.23 2.99 0.39
#